data_AF-A0A7N0ZZL4-F1
#
_entry.id   AF-A0A7N0ZZL4-F1
#
_cell.length_a   1.000
_cell.length_b   1.000
_cell.length_c   1.000
_cell.angle_alpha   90.00
_cell.angle_beta   90.00
_cell.angle_gamma   90.00
#
_symmetry.space_group_name_H-M   'P 1'
#
loop_
_entity.id
_entity.type
_entity.pdbx_description
1 polymer ?
#
loop_
_entity_poly.entity_id
_entity_poly.type
_entity_poly.pdbx_seq_one_letter_code
_entity_poly.pdbx_strand_id
1 'polypeptide(L)'
;MKDRPEAQHDNVELTAAEQQVDHDMNLFLAEAEKVKTEMNSIKEILTKLQEANEESKSLHKPEALKELRNRINSEIVTVLKKAKRIRVQLEQMDRADASIRSCALQAEDLMMEFQALRQWMMAEYK
;
A
#
# COMPACT_ATOMS: atom_id res chain seq x y z
N MET A 1 33.68 25.82 -42.11
CA MET A 1 33.95 24.87 -41.02
C MET A 1 32.74 24.93 -40.09
N LYS A 2 32.31 23.75 -39.62
CA LYS A 2 30.95 23.44 -39.20
C LYS A 2 30.91 23.37 -37.68
N ASP A 3 30.56 24.48 -37.03
CA ASP A 3 30.29 24.49 -35.61
C ASP A 3 28.80 24.24 -35.40
N ARG A 4 28.49 23.01 -34.96
CA ARG A 4 27.16 22.60 -34.49
C ARG A 4 27.24 22.58 -32.97
N PRO A 5 26.44 23.36 -32.22
CA PRO A 5 26.34 23.16 -30.80
C PRO A 5 25.51 21.89 -30.55
N GLU A 6 26.11 20.96 -29.82
CA GLU A 6 25.46 19.76 -29.32
C GLU A 6 24.40 20.18 -28.29
N ALA A 7 23.13 19.97 -28.63
CA ALA A 7 22.04 20.10 -27.67
C ALA A 7 22.10 18.90 -26.72
N GLN A 8 22.84 19.05 -25.62
CA GLN A 8 22.64 18.27 -24.41
C GLN A 8 21.39 18.80 -23.73
N HIS A 9 20.25 18.19 -24.03
CA HIS A 9 19.02 18.39 -23.28
C HIS A 9 18.50 17.01 -22.86
N ASP A 10 18.11 16.92 -21.59
CA ASP A 10 17.11 15.98 -21.06
C ASP A 10 17.56 14.58 -20.62
N ASN A 11 18.51 14.50 -19.67
CA ASN A 11 18.69 13.27 -18.86
C ASN A 11 18.53 13.49 -17.34
N VAL A 12 18.14 14.70 -16.92
CA VAL A 12 18.04 15.01 -15.47
C VAL A 12 16.63 14.71 -14.93
N GLU A 13 15.57 14.81 -15.75
CA GLU A 13 14.19 14.60 -15.28
C GLU A 13 13.78 13.13 -15.10
N LEU A 14 14.29 12.19 -15.90
CA LEU A 14 13.97 10.76 -15.71
C LEU A 14 14.49 10.20 -14.38
N THR A 15 15.67 10.65 -13.93
CA THR A 15 16.29 10.15 -12.71
C THR A 15 15.53 10.51 -11.43
N ALA A 16 14.87 11.67 -11.41
CA ALA A 16 14.07 12.10 -10.26
C ALA A 16 12.75 11.31 -10.14
N ALA A 17 12.10 11.05 -11.27
CA ALA A 17 10.90 10.21 -11.31
C ALA A 17 11.21 8.75 -10.91
N GLU A 18 12.34 8.21 -11.37
CA GLU A 18 12.80 6.86 -11.00
C GLU A 18 13.12 6.75 -9.50
N GLN A 19 13.79 7.75 -8.92
CA GLN A 19 14.08 7.80 -7.48
C GLN A 19 12.83 7.92 -6.62
N GLN A 20 11.82 8.67 -7.07
CA GLN A 20 10.56 8.81 -6.37
C GLN A 20 9.75 7.51 -6.38
N VAL A 21 9.70 6.81 -7.52
CA VAL A 21 9.05 5.49 -7.63
C VAL A 21 9.73 4.47 -6.72
N ASP A 22 11.06 4.45 -6.66
CA ASP A 22 11.80 3.53 -5.80
C ASP A 22 11.56 3.81 -4.30
N HIS A 23 11.42 5.10 -3.94
CA HIS A 23 11.01 5.49 -2.58
C HIS A 23 9.58 5.03 -2.24
N ASP A 24 8.62 5.26 -3.13
CA ASP A 24 7.22 4.86 -2.95
C ASP A 24 7.06 3.34 -2.86
N MET A 25 7.84 2.58 -3.65
CA MET A 25 7.88 1.11 -3.57
C MET A 25 8.41 0.62 -2.22
N ASN A 26 9.48 1.23 -1.71
CA ASN A 26 10.03 0.87 -0.40
C ASN A 26 9.03 1.14 0.74
N LEU A 27 8.28 2.25 0.66
CA LEU A 27 7.21 2.56 1.61
C LEU A 27 6.06 1.55 1.53
N PHE A 28 5.64 1.17 0.32
CA PHE A 28 4.60 0.16 0.11
C PHE A 28 5.00 -1.19 0.69
N LEU A 29 6.24 -1.64 0.46
CA LEU A 29 6.76 -2.90 0.99
C LEU A 29 6.78 -2.90 2.52
N ALA A 30 7.24 -1.79 3.13
CA ALA A 30 7.24 -1.65 4.59
C ALA A 30 5.82 -1.69 5.17
N GLU A 31 4.84 -1.05 4.51
CA GLU A 31 3.45 -1.07 4.96
C GLU A 31 2.81 -2.47 4.78
N ALA A 32 3.12 -3.16 3.68
CA ALA A 32 2.68 -4.54 3.44
C ALA A 32 3.23 -5.52 4.49
N GLU A 33 4.48 -5.33 4.93
CA GLU A 33 5.09 -6.14 5.99
C GLU A 33 4.42 -5.90 7.36
N LYS A 34 4.07 -4.65 7.67
CA LYS A 34 3.27 -4.34 8.88
C LYS A 34 1.90 -5.02 8.84
N VAL A 35 1.20 -4.93 7.70
CA VAL A 35 -0.10 -5.59 7.52
C VAL A 35 0.04 -7.11 7.73
N LYS A 36 1.06 -7.73 7.13
CA LYS A 36 1.36 -9.16 7.31
C LYS A 36 1.60 -9.52 8.78
N THR A 37 2.35 -8.69 9.49
CA THR A 37 2.62 -8.86 10.92
C THR A 37 1.35 -8.75 11.76
N GLU A 38 0.50 -7.76 11.50
CA GLU A 38 -0.80 -7.63 12.17
C GLU A 38 -1.71 -8.83 11.88
N MET A 39 -1.75 -9.32 10.63
CA MET A 39 -2.52 -10.51 10.26
C MET A 39 -2.05 -11.76 11.01
N ASN A 40 -0.74 -11.95 11.16
CA ASN A 40 -0.19 -13.07 11.94
C ASN A 40 -0.58 -12.95 13.42
N SER A 41 -0.51 -11.75 14.00
CA SER A 41 -0.97 -11.49 15.36
C SER A 41 -2.46 -11.82 15.56
N ILE A 42 -3.31 -11.54 14.56
CA ILE A 42 -4.73 -11.95 14.61
C ILE A 42 -4.86 -13.47 14.62
N LYS A 43 -4.11 -14.20 13.78
CA LYS A 43 -4.14 -15.67 13.74
C LYS A 43 -3.77 -16.28 15.10
N GLU A 44 -2.72 -15.75 15.74
CA GLU A 44 -2.30 -16.20 17.06
C GLU A 44 -3.39 -15.99 18.13
N ILE A 45 -4.07 -14.82 18.10
CA ILE A 45 -5.18 -14.56 19.03
C ILE A 45 -6.35 -15.51 18.76
N LEU A 46 -6.66 -15.81 17.50
CA LEU A 46 -7.72 -16.76 17.15
C LEU A 46 -7.41 -18.17 17.65
N THR A 47 -6.16 -18.63 17.55
CA THR A 47 -5.74 -19.91 18.12
C THR A 47 -5.95 -19.94 19.63
N LYS A 48 -5.50 -18.91 20.35
CA LYS A 48 -5.70 -18.78 21.81
C LYS A 48 -7.18 -18.74 22.19
N LEU A 49 -7.99 -18.04 21.40
CA LEU A 49 -9.43 -17.96 21.61
C LEU A 49 -10.10 -19.33 21.47
N GLN A 50 -9.62 -20.13 20.51
CA GLN A 50 -10.13 -21.47 20.24
C GLN A 50 -9.74 -22.44 21.37
N GLU A 51 -8.49 -22.39 21.84
CA GLU A 51 -8.02 -23.13 23.01
C GLU A 51 -8.82 -22.75 24.27
N ALA A 52 -9.00 -21.45 24.53
CA ALA A 52 -9.81 -20.93 25.63
C ALA A 52 -11.27 -21.41 25.55
N ASN A 53 -11.84 -21.49 24.35
CA ASN A 53 -13.20 -21.97 24.14
C ASN A 53 -13.31 -23.49 24.37
N GLU A 54 -12.29 -24.27 24.04
CA GLU A 54 -12.22 -25.70 24.36
C GLU A 54 -12.08 -25.93 25.86
N GLU A 55 -11.22 -25.17 26.53
CA GLU A 55 -11.07 -25.16 28.00
C GLU A 55 -12.41 -24.85 28.70
N SER A 56 -13.24 -23.98 28.11
CA SER A 56 -14.57 -23.66 28.66
C SER A 56 -15.48 -24.89 28.79
N LYS A 57 -15.31 -25.89 27.91
CA LYS A 57 -16.19 -27.07 27.85
C LYS A 57 -15.95 -28.04 29.00
N SER A 58 -14.74 -28.07 29.55
CA SER A 58 -14.36 -28.89 30.71
C SER A 58 -14.42 -28.11 32.03
N LEU A 59 -14.67 -26.80 31.98
CA LEU A 59 -14.69 -25.92 33.13
C LEU A 59 -16.10 -25.83 33.73
N HIS A 60 -16.29 -26.34 34.95
CA HIS A 60 -17.59 -26.34 35.63
C HIS A 60 -17.70 -25.33 36.78
N LYS A 61 -16.62 -24.57 37.06
CA LYS A 61 -16.61 -23.55 38.13
C LYS A 61 -17.18 -22.22 37.62
N PRO A 62 -18.24 -21.67 38.25
CA PRO A 62 -18.90 -20.44 37.78
C PRO A 62 -17.98 -19.21 37.70
N GLU A 63 -17.07 -19.05 38.66
CA GLU A 63 -16.12 -17.93 38.71
C GLU A 63 -15.12 -18.01 37.55
N ALA A 64 -14.56 -19.19 37.31
CA ALA A 64 -13.61 -19.43 36.24
C ALA A 64 -14.25 -19.26 34.84
N LEU A 65 -15.53 -19.65 34.68
CA LEU A 65 -16.30 -19.38 33.46
C LEU A 65 -16.53 -17.88 33.21
N LYS A 66 -16.68 -17.08 34.27
CA LYS A 66 -16.82 -15.61 34.17
C LYS A 66 -15.51 -14.98 33.73
N GLU A 67 -14.39 -15.38 34.33
CA GLU A 67 -13.05 -14.90 33.95
C GLU A 67 -12.71 -15.25 32.50
N LEU A 68 -13.00 -16.49 32.09
CA LEU A 68 -12.78 -16.96 30.73
C LEU A 68 -13.57 -16.15 29.70
N ARG A 69 -14.84 -15.84 30.01
CA ARG A 69 -15.69 -14.99 29.16
C ARG A 69 -15.14 -13.57 29.03
N ASN A 70 -14.62 -13.01 30.13
CA ASN A 70 -13.99 -11.69 30.11
C ASN A 70 -12.72 -11.69 29.23
N ARG A 71 -11.89 -12.75 29.32
CA ARG A 71 -10.71 -12.95 28.46
C ARG A 71 -11.12 -13.02 26.98
N ILE A 72 -12.08 -13.89 26.64
CA ILE A 72 -12.63 -14.04 25.29
C ILE A 72 -13.13 -12.71 24.74
N ASN A 73 -13.93 -11.96 25.52
CA ASN A 73 -14.45 -10.67 25.09
C ASN A 73 -13.33 -9.64 24.83
N SER A 74 -12.31 -9.61 25.68
CA SER A 74 -11.15 -8.73 25.50
C SER A 74 -10.35 -9.07 24.22
N GLU A 75 -10.13 -10.36 23.98
CA GLU A 75 -9.44 -10.86 22.78
C GLU A 75 -10.22 -10.53 21.50
N ILE A 76 -11.54 -10.73 21.50
CA ILE A 76 -12.43 -10.34 20.39
C ILE A 76 -12.31 -8.84 20.09
N VAL A 77 -12.39 -7.99 21.12
CA VAL A 77 -12.24 -6.53 20.94
C VAL A 77 -10.86 -6.19 20.36
N THR A 78 -9.81 -6.89 20.79
CA THR A 78 -8.45 -6.70 20.29
C THR A 78 -8.33 -7.08 18.82
N VAL A 79 -8.90 -8.22 18.41
CA VAL A 79 -8.97 -8.66 17.01
C VAL A 79 -9.72 -7.64 16.16
N LEU A 80 -10.88 -7.16 16.61
CA LEU A 80 -11.66 -6.16 15.88
C LEU A 80 -10.87 -4.85 15.67
N LYS A 81 -10.11 -4.40 16.69
CA LYS A 81 -9.25 -3.21 16.57
C LYS A 81 -8.12 -3.41 15.57
N LYS A 82 -7.49 -4.59 15.55
CA LYS A 82 -6.43 -4.94 14.58
C LYS A 82 -7.00 -5.05 13.16
N ALA A 83 -8.12 -5.75 12.99
CA ALA A 83 -8.79 -5.86 11.69
C ALA A 83 -9.17 -4.50 11.10
N LYS A 84 -9.66 -3.56 11.93
CA LYS A 84 -9.92 -2.18 11.50
C LYS A 84 -8.66 -1.45 11.04
N ARG A 85 -7.53 -1.64 11.73
CA ARG A 85 -6.24 -1.06 11.35
C ARG A 85 -5.76 -1.60 10.00
N ILE A 86 -5.75 -2.93 9.83
CA ILE A 86 -5.42 -3.58 8.57
C ILE A 86 -6.26 -3.01 7.42
N ARG A 87 -7.58 -2.89 7.61
CA ARG A 87 -8.47 -2.34 6.58
C ARG A 87 -8.06 -0.92 6.18
N VAL A 88 -7.82 -0.04 7.17
CA VAL A 88 -7.43 1.35 6.92
C VAL A 88 -6.06 1.44 6.24
N GLN A 89 -5.13 0.54 6.54
CA GLN A 89 -3.82 0.46 5.85
C GLN A 89 -3.98 0.03 4.39
N LEU A 90 -4.77 -1.03 4.13
CA LEU A 90 -5.06 -1.49 2.77
C LEU A 90 -5.74 -0.40 1.92
N GLU A 91 -6.73 0.29 2.47
CA GLU A 91 -7.39 1.41 1.76
C GLU A 91 -6.43 2.56 1.42
N GLN A 92 -5.39 2.78 2.24
CA GLN A 92 -4.36 3.79 1.94
C GLN A 92 -3.43 3.33 0.82
N MET A 93 -3.02 2.06 0.85
CA MET A 93 -2.21 1.45 -0.21
C MET A 93 -2.94 1.50 -1.56
N ASP A 94 -4.22 1.10 -1.60
CA ASP A 94 -5.03 1.14 -2.83
C ASP A 94 -5.18 2.58 -3.38
N ARG A 95 -5.32 3.58 -2.49
CA ARG A 95 -5.37 4.99 -2.89
C ARG A 95 -4.05 5.47 -3.46
N ALA A 96 -2.92 5.10 -2.86
CA ALA A 96 -1.59 5.44 -3.37
C ALA A 96 -1.37 4.82 -4.76
N ASP A 97 -1.70 3.55 -4.94
CA ASP A 97 -1.60 2.86 -6.23
C ASP A 97 -2.50 3.48 -7.30
N ALA A 98 -3.73 3.87 -6.95
CA ALA A 98 -4.63 4.57 -7.86
C ALA A 98 -4.09 5.95 -8.27
N SER A 99 -3.49 6.68 -7.34
CA SER A 99 -2.85 7.98 -7.61
C SER A 99 -1.67 7.83 -8.57
N ILE A 100 -0.82 6.81 -8.35
CA ILE A 100 0.31 6.50 -9.24
C ILE A 100 -0.18 6.19 -10.66
N ARG A 101 -1.20 5.33 -10.79
CA ARG A 101 -1.81 5.02 -12.10
C ARG A 101 -2.40 6.26 -12.78
N SER A 102 -3.08 7.12 -12.02
CA SER A 102 -3.64 8.37 -12.56
C SER A 102 -2.55 9.32 -13.07
N CYS A 103 -1.46 9.48 -12.31
CA CYS A 103 -0.32 10.31 -12.71
C CYS A 103 0.34 9.79 -13.99
N ALA A 104 0.51 8.46 -14.10
CA ALA A 104 1.08 7.83 -15.28
C ALA A 104 0.26 8.11 -16.54
N LEU A 105 -1.07 7.99 -16.47
CA LEU A 105 -1.97 8.30 -17.59
C LEU A 105 -1.88 9.78 -18.01
N GLN A 106 -1.81 10.69 -17.03
CA GLN A 106 -1.64 12.12 -17.32
C GLN A 106 -0.30 12.42 -18.02
N ALA A 107 0.77 11.73 -17.64
CA ALA A 107 2.07 11.86 -18.29
C ALA A 107 2.03 11.33 -19.74
N GLU A 108 1.35 10.20 -19.99
CA GLU A 108 1.14 9.66 -21.34
C GLU A 108 0.36 10.62 -22.24
N ASP A 109 -0.73 11.22 -21.72
CA ASP A 109 -1.53 12.21 -22.46
C ASP A 109 -0.68 13.43 -22.85
N LEU A 110 0.09 13.99 -21.91
CA LEU A 110 0.95 15.14 -22.18
C LEU A 110 2.04 14.80 -23.22
N MET A 111 2.61 13.60 -23.16
CA MET A 111 3.58 13.14 -24.16
C MET A 111 2.96 13.03 -25.55
N MET A 112 1.71 12.56 -25.67
CA MET A 112 1.00 12.53 -26.96
C MET A 112 0.75 13.93 -27.51
N GLU A 113 0.33 14.88 -26.66
CA GLU A 113 0.13 16.29 -27.06
C GLU A 113 1.42 16.93 -27.57
N PHE A 114 2.54 16.72 -26.86
CA PHE A 114 3.85 17.24 -27.27
C PHE A 114 4.30 16.62 -28.60
N GLN A 115 4.11 15.31 -28.79
CA GLN A 115 4.44 14.64 -30.04
C GLN A 115 3.59 15.15 -31.20
N ALA A 116 2.29 15.37 -30.99
CA ALA A 116 1.40 15.95 -32.00
C ALA A 116 1.83 17.36 -32.39
N LEU A 117 2.15 18.21 -31.40
CA LEU A 117 2.65 19.56 -31.63
C LEU A 117 3.96 19.56 -32.43
N ARG A 118 4.90 18.66 -32.07
CA ARG A 118 6.15 18.47 -32.81
C ARG A 118 5.89 18.10 -34.26
N GLN A 119 4.99 17.14 -34.52
CA GLN A 119 4.66 16.72 -35.89
C GLN A 119 4.03 17.86 -36.69
N TRP A 120 3.13 18.62 -36.06
CA TRP A 120 2.50 19.78 -36.67
C TRP A 120 3.53 20.85 -37.06
N MET A 121 4.43 21.22 -36.15
CA MET A 121 5.50 22.19 -36.45
C MET A 121 6.42 21.70 -37.59
N MET A 122 6.77 20.41 -37.60
CA MET A 122 7.59 19.84 -38.68
C MET A 122 6.89 19.83 -40.05
N ALA A 123 5.55 19.83 -40.08
CA ALA A 123 4.77 19.91 -41.30
C ALA A 123 4.58 21.36 -41.78
N GLU A 124 4.40 22.30 -40.85
CA GLU A 124 4.19 23.73 -41.14
C GLU A 124 5.46 24.43 -41.65
N TYR A 125 6.65 23.98 -41.23
CA TYR A 125 7.95 24.54 -41.64
C TYR A 125 8.65 23.75 -42.76
N LYS A 126 7.89 22.99 -43.56
CA LYS A 126 8.40 22.18 -44.67
C LYS A 126 8.08 22.81 -46.03
#